data_AF-A0A7K2KR12-F1
#
_entry.id   AF-A0A7K2KR12-F1
#
_cell.length_a   1.000
_cell.length_b   1.000
_cell.length_c   1.000
_cell.angle_alpha   90.00
_cell.angle_beta   90.00
_cell.angle_gamma   90.00
#
_symmetry.space_group_name_H-M   'P 1'
#
loop_
_entity.id
_entity.type
_entity.pdbx_description
1 polymer ?
#
loop_
_entity_poly.entity_id
_entity_poly.type
_entity_poly.pdbx_seq_one_letter_code
_entity_poly.pdbx_strand_id
1 'polypeptide(L)'
;MTTAPAPRRGALALLAATQLLLIMDTAIVNVALPSVGDDLAAGSAGLSWVANAYLITFGGLLLLGGRVADLLGHRRVLLGGLGLLAAASAAGGLAP
;
A
#
# COMPACT_ATOMS: atom_id res chain seq x y z
N MET A 1 24.43 12.18 29.67
CA MET A 1 24.87 12.04 28.25
C MET A 1 24.05 10.93 27.61
N THR A 2 22.98 11.28 26.90
CA THR A 2 22.17 10.33 26.13
C THR A 2 22.82 10.16 24.76
N THR A 3 23.33 8.96 24.47
CA THR A 3 23.89 8.63 23.17
C THR A 3 22.75 8.58 22.15
N ALA A 4 22.64 9.61 21.29
CA ALA A 4 21.72 9.57 20.16
C ALA A 4 22.14 8.42 19.22
N PRO A 5 21.23 7.51 18.84
CA PRO A 5 21.58 6.40 17.94
C PRO A 5 21.99 6.96 16.58
N ALA A 6 23.09 6.43 16.02
CA ALA A 6 23.61 6.84 14.71
C ALA A 6 22.52 6.82 13.62
N PRO A 7 22.51 7.78 12.68
CA PRO A 7 21.45 7.90 11.69
C PRO A 7 21.44 6.67 10.78
N ARG A 8 20.42 5.83 10.93
CA ARG A 8 20.17 4.66 10.07
C ARG A 8 19.60 5.13 8.72
N ARG A 9 20.42 5.83 7.94
CA ARG A 9 20.04 6.37 6.61
C ARG A 9 19.42 5.29 5.71
N GLY A 10 19.90 4.06 5.79
CA GLY A 10 19.33 2.92 5.06
C GLY A 10 17.90 2.54 5.50
N ALA A 11 17.57 2.65 6.79
CA ALA A 11 16.21 2.40 7.27
C ALA A 11 15.24 3.51 6.83
N LEU A 12 15.70 4.77 6.85
CA LEU A 12 14.92 5.91 6.34
C LEU A 12 14.69 5.80 4.83
N ALA A 13 15.72 5.42 4.06
CA ALA A 13 15.59 5.19 2.62
C ALA A 13 14.60 4.05 2.31
N LEU A 14 14.65 2.96 3.08
CA LEU A 14 13.72 1.84 2.93
C LEU A 14 12.27 2.24 3.26
N LEU A 15 12.06 2.98 4.34
CA LEU A 15 10.75 3.53 4.71
C LEU A 15 10.23 4.49 3.63
N ALA A 16 11.08 5.39 3.14
CA ALA A 16 10.73 6.33 2.08
C ALA A 16 10.37 5.61 0.77
N ALA A 17 11.12 4.58 0.38
CA ALA A 17 10.81 3.77 -0.80
C ALA A 17 9.49 3.00 -0.63
N THR A 18 9.23 2.46 0.56
CA THR A 18 7.95 1.79 0.87
C THR A 18 6.78 2.77 0.79
N GLN A 19 6.95 3.97 1.31
CA GLN A 19 5.95 5.03 1.23
C GLN A 19 5.72 5.51 -0.21
N LEU A 20 6.79 5.61 -1.00
CA LEU A 20 6.71 5.96 -2.42
C LEU A 20 5.89 4.93 -3.20
N LEU A 21 6.14 3.63 -2.98
CA LEU A 21 5.37 2.55 -3.56
C LEU A 21 3.88 2.65 -3.21
N LEU A 22 3.57 2.89 -1.93
CA LEU A 22 2.20 3.00 -1.47
C LEU A 22 1.46 4.19 -2.11
N ILE A 23 2.13 5.33 -2.26
CA ILE A 23 1.55 6.49 -2.95
C ILE A 23 1.36 6.19 -4.44
N MET A 24 2.32 5.51 -5.08
CA MET A 24 2.20 5.12 -6.49
C MET A 24 0.99 4.20 -6.71
N ASP A 25 0.74 3.22 -5.84
CA ASP A 25 -0.43 2.33 -5.94
C ASP A 25 -1.75 3.11 -5.87
N THR A 26 -1.85 4.07 -4.96
CA THR A 26 -3.06 4.90 -4.83
C THR A 26 -3.27 5.79 -6.08
N ALA A 27 -2.19 6.24 -6.71
CA ALA A 27 -2.26 7.04 -7.93
C ALA A 27 -2.74 6.19 -9.13
N ILE A 28 -2.24 4.95 -9.25
CA ILE A 28 -2.69 4.00 -10.28
C ILE A 28 -4.19 3.74 -10.16
N VAL A 29 -4.68 3.48 -8.95
CA VAL A 29 -6.12 3.26 -8.71
C VAL A 29 -6.94 4.49 -9.10
N ASN A 30 -6.50 5.69 -8.73
CA ASN A 30 -7.21 6.93 -9.11
C ASN A 30 -7.19 7.19 -10.62
N VAL A 31 -6.14 6.79 -11.34
CA VAL A 31 -6.08 6.88 -12.80
C VAL A 31 -6.97 5.83 -13.48
N ALA A 32 -7.11 4.65 -12.89
CA ALA A 32 -7.96 3.57 -13.39
C ALA A 32 -9.45 3.75 -13.02
N LEU A 33 -9.76 4.53 -11.98
CA LEU A 33 -11.13 4.75 -11.51
C LEU A 33 -12.08 5.28 -12.61
N PRO A 34 -11.69 6.30 -13.41
CA PRO A 34 -12.50 6.80 -14.50
C PRO A 34 -12.83 5.73 -15.55
N SER A 35 -11.86 4.89 -15.94
CA SER A 35 -12.11 3.83 -16.92
C SER A 35 -13.04 2.74 -16.37
N VAL A 36 -12.93 2.40 -15.09
CA VAL A 36 -13.88 1.50 -14.41
C VAL A 36 -15.27 2.13 -14.31
N GLY A 37 -15.36 3.44 -14.07
CA GLY A 37 -16.64 4.16 -14.05
C GLY A 37 -17.33 4.21 -15.42
N ASP A 38 -16.54 4.44 -16.47
CA ASP A 38 -17.01 4.45 -17.86
C ASP A 38 -17.48 3.04 -18.29
N ASP A 39 -16.74 1.99 -17.95
CA ASP A 39 -17.09 0.60 -18.27
C ASP A 39 -18.34 0.09 -17.54
N LEU A 40 -18.62 0.60 -16.32
CA LEU A 40 -19.81 0.22 -15.55
C LEU A 40 -21.03 1.13 -15.80
N ALA A 41 -20.94 2.13 -16.68
CA ALA A 41 -21.95 3.19 -16.83
C ALA A 41 -22.34 3.82 -15.47
N ALA A 42 -21.40 3.82 -14.53
CA ALA A 42 -21.59 4.25 -13.17
C ALA A 42 -21.52 5.78 -13.16
N GLY A 43 -22.68 6.45 -13.15
CA GLY A 43 -22.74 7.90 -12.96
C GLY A 43 -21.97 8.37 -11.72
N SER A 44 -21.83 9.68 -11.51
CA SER A 44 -20.99 10.29 -10.45
C SER A 44 -21.11 9.67 -9.04
N ALA A 45 -22.28 9.13 -8.69
CA ALA A 45 -22.52 8.40 -7.45
C ALA A 45 -21.74 7.07 -7.35
N GLY A 46 -21.62 6.31 -8.44
CA GLY A 46 -20.90 5.04 -8.47
C GLY A 46 -19.39 5.22 -8.34
N LEU A 47 -18.82 6.22 -9.03
CA LEU A 47 -17.41 6.61 -8.86
C LEU A 47 -17.07 7.00 -7.42
N SER A 48 -17.97 7.77 -6.76
CA SER A 48 -17.81 8.14 -5.34
C SER A 48 -17.91 6.93 -4.41
N TRP A 49 -18.76 5.95 -4.74
CA TRP A 49 -18.89 4.73 -3.96
C TRP A 49 -17.67 3.82 -4.10
N VAL A 50 -17.08 3.72 -5.30
CA VAL A 50 -15.82 2.99 -5.52
C VAL A 50 -14.69 3.60 -4.70
N ALA A 51 -14.55 4.93 -4.70
CA ALA A 51 -13.56 5.61 -3.88
C ALA A 51 -13.77 5.34 -2.38
N ASN A 52 -15.02 5.40 -1.90
CA ASN A 52 -15.33 5.10 -0.50
C ASN A 52 -15.06 3.63 -0.14
N ALA A 53 -15.41 2.68 -1.01
CA ALA A 53 -15.13 1.27 -0.81
C ALA A 53 -13.62 1.00 -0.73
N TYR A 54 -12.83 1.67 -1.58
CA TYR A 54 -11.37 1.64 -1.51
C TYR A 54 -10.86 2.14 -0.16
N LEU A 55 -11.33 3.31 0.30
CA LEU A 55 -10.92 3.89 1.58
C LEU A 55 -11.30 3.02 2.79
N ILE A 56 -12.51 2.46 2.81
CA ILE A 56 -12.97 1.58 3.89
C ILE A 56 -12.12 0.31 3.95
N THR A 57 -11.87 -0.30 2.78
CA THR A 57 -11.06 -1.53 2.70
C THR A 57 -9.62 -1.24 3.09
N PHE A 58 -9.05 -0.14 2.59
CA PHE A 58 -7.70 0.31 2.92
C PHE A 58 -7.56 0.60 4.42
N GLY A 59 -8.46 1.39 5.00
CA GLY A 59 -8.45 1.72 6.43
C GLY A 59 -8.60 0.47 7.30
N GLY A 60 -9.52 -0.44 6.94
CA GLY A 60 -9.72 -1.70 7.65
C GLY A 60 -8.48 -2.59 7.63
N LEU A 61 -7.84 -2.75 6.46
CA LEU A 61 -6.60 -3.50 6.33
C LEU A 61 -5.42 -2.82 7.03
N LEU A 62 -5.38 -1.49 7.09
CA LEU A 62 -4.31 -0.76 7.77
C LEU A 62 -4.39 -0.94 9.29
N LEU A 63 -5.60 -0.92 9.87
CA LEU A 63 -5.81 -1.25 11.28
C LEU A 63 -5.41 -2.70 11.59
N LEU A 64 -5.78 -3.64 10.70
CA LEU A 64 -5.38 -5.04 10.83
C LEU A 64 -3.86 -5.20 10.73
N GLY A 65 -3.24 -4.58 9.73
CA GLY A 65 -1.79 -4.61 9.50
C GLY A 65 -1.00 -4.00 10.66
N GLY A 66 -1.49 -2.90 11.23
CA GLY A 66 -0.92 -2.29 12.44
C GLY A 66 -0.96 -3.24 13.63
N ARG A 67 -2.11 -3.86 13.89
CA ARG A 67 -2.26 -4.86 14.97
C ARG A 67 -1.36 -6.08 14.75
N VAL A 68 -1.22 -6.54 13.50
CA VAL A 68 -0.31 -7.64 13.15
C VAL A 68 1.15 -7.22 13.36
N ALA A 69 1.53 -5.97 13.08
CA ALA A 69 2.86 -5.43 13.35
C ALA A 69 3.17 -5.31 14.84
N ASP A 70 2.17 -4.99 15.66
CA ASP A 70 2.29 -4.94 17.11
C ASP A 70 2.50 -6.35 17.71
N LEU A 71 1.77 -7.35 17.21
CA LEU A 71 1.83 -8.74 17.71
C LEU A 71 3.06 -9.51 17.21
N LEU A 72 3.38 -9.42 15.92
CA LEU A 72 4.46 -10.20 15.27
C LEU A 72 5.79 -9.45 15.22
N GLY A 73 5.78 -8.15 15.50
CA GLY A 73 6.94 -7.27 15.41
C GLY A 73 7.08 -6.61 14.04
N HIS A 74 7.19 -5.27 14.08
CA HIS A 74 7.34 -4.36 12.94
C HIS A 74 8.30 -4.85 11.84
N ARG A 75 9.46 -5.40 12.21
CA ARG A 75 10.47 -5.88 11.24
C ARG A 75 9.99 -7.09 10.43
N ARG A 76 9.27 -8.03 11.05
CA ARG A 76 8.77 -9.24 10.37
C ARG A 76 7.64 -8.89 9.41
N VAL A 77 6.76 -7.99 9.83
CA VAL A 77 5.64 -7.52 9.00
C VAL A 77 6.13 -6.72 7.80
N LEU A 78 7.13 -5.85 7.99
CA LEU A 78 7.76 -5.13 6.88
C LEU A 78 8.37 -6.09 5.84
N LEU A 79 9.16 -7.06 6.29
CA LEU A 79 9.80 -8.03 5.39
C LEU A 79 8.77 -8.95 4.72
N GLY A 80 7.71 -9.34 5.43
CA GLY A 80 6.60 -10.12 4.86
C GLY A 80 5.86 -9.37 3.77
N GLY A 81 5.51 -8.09 4.01
CA GLY A 81 4.87 -7.22 3.02
C GLY A 81 5.75 -6.99 1.79
N LEU A 82 7.05 -6.76 1.99
CA LEU A 82 8.01 -6.60 0.89
C LEU A 82 8.16 -7.89 0.07
N GLY A 83 8.19 -9.04 0.73
CA GLY A 83 8.22 -10.34 0.06
C GLY A 83 6.97 -10.61 -0.76
N LEU A 84 5.79 -10.28 -0.22
CA LEU A 84 4.51 -10.38 -0.93
C LEU A 84 4.49 -9.47 -2.16
N LEU A 85 4.95 -8.22 -2.01
CA LEU A 85 5.04 -7.26 -3.11
C LEU A 85 5.96 -7.77 -4.22
N ALA A 86 7.16 -8.22 -3.87
CA ALA A 86 8.11 -8.76 -4.84
C ALA A 86 7.53 -9.97 -5.59
N ALA A 87 6.83 -10.86 -4.89
CA ALA A 87 6.17 -12.00 -5.50
C ALA A 87 5.03 -11.59 -6.45
N ALA A 88 4.20 -10.62 -6.05
CA ALA A 88 3.12 -10.10 -6.88
C ALA A 88 3.65 -9.38 -8.14
N SER A 89 4.69 -8.55 -8.00
CA SER A 89 5.34 -7.90 -9.15
C SER A 89 5.99 -8.93 -10.08
N ALA A 90 6.64 -9.96 -9.55
CA ALA A 90 7.19 -11.03 -10.36
C ALA A 90 6.08 -11.80 -11.11
N ALA A 91 4.97 -12.10 -10.44
CA ALA A 91 3.82 -12.73 -11.08
C ALA A 91 3.20 -11.86 -12.18
N GLY A 92 3.10 -10.54 -11.97
CA GLY A 92 2.62 -9.59 -12.98
C GLY A 92 3.60 -9.43 -14.16
N GLY A 93 4.90 -9.43 -13.91
CA GLY A 93 5.92 -9.38 -14.96
C GLY A 93 6.08 -10.69 -15.75
N LEU A 94 5.64 -11.81 -15.17
CA LEU A 94 5.57 -13.13 -15.83
C LEU A 94 4.19 -13.42 -16.43
N ALA A 95 3.25 -12.49 -16.32
CA ALA A 95 1.95 -12.62 -16.96
C ALA A 95 2.10 -12.50 -18.49
N PRO A 96 1.40 -13.35 -19.28
CA PRO A 96 1.50 -13.38 -20.74
C PRO A 96 0.96 -12.12 -21.42
#